data_AF-A0A914UZ17-F1
#
_entry.id   AF-A0A914UZ17-F1
#
_cell.length_a   1.000
_cell.length_b   1.000
_cell.length_c   1.000
_cell.angle_alpha   90.00
_cell.angle_beta   90.00
_cell.angle_gamma   90.00
#
_symmetry.space_group_name_H-M   'P 1'
#
loop_
_entity.id
_entity.type
_entity.pdbx_description
1 polymer ?
#
loop_
_entity_poly.entity_id
_entity_poly.type
_entity_poly.pdbx_seq_one_letter_code
_entity_poly.pdbx_strand_id
1 'polypeptide(L)'
;MPVDSFLEKKWKHAFQVFFDTNKSESLEKQDFDMLAEKIKQQRGEDSKAYRTAKASVDRIWKAAAAAATETDIVLKFQVSIDEWIAMWSALVLQAKTADDWQNAYIDYMFTLLDASGDDKIDKNEYVQVMKLYGVGTNEAGSAFDKFAQVSQ
;
A
#
# COMPACT_ATOMS: atom_id res chain seq x y z
N MET A 1 -17.79 -5.07 -18.33
CA MET A 1 -16.70 -4.69 -19.27
C MET A 1 -15.44 -5.38 -18.80
N PRO A 2 -14.66 -6.01 -19.69
CA PRO A 2 -13.36 -6.54 -19.30
C PRO A 2 -12.45 -5.39 -18.87
N VAL A 3 -11.61 -5.65 -17.88
CA VAL A 3 -10.60 -4.71 -17.40
C VAL A 3 -9.58 -4.48 -18.51
N ASP A 4 -9.17 -3.23 -18.70
CA ASP A 4 -8.10 -2.93 -19.64
C ASP A 4 -6.79 -3.60 -19.18
N SER A 5 -6.14 -4.34 -20.09
CA SER A 5 -4.91 -5.09 -19.79
C SER A 5 -3.76 -4.22 -19.24
N PHE A 6 -3.74 -2.92 -19.55
CA PHE A 6 -2.81 -1.97 -18.97
C PHE A 6 -3.13 -1.65 -17.51
N LEU A 7 -4.41 -1.52 -17.16
CA LEU A 7 -4.83 -1.31 -15.77
C LEU A 7 -4.50 -2.53 -14.90
N GLU A 8 -4.79 -3.72 -15.42
CA GLU A 8 -4.48 -4.98 -14.76
C GLU A 8 -2.97 -5.11 -14.46
N LYS A 9 -2.12 -4.80 -15.45
CA LYS A 9 -0.66 -4.79 -15.28
C LYS A 9 -0.21 -3.80 -14.20
N LYS A 10 -0.82 -2.62 -14.11
CA LYS A 10 -0.49 -1.64 -13.06
C LYS A 10 -0.85 -2.14 -11.67
N TRP A 11 -2.04 -2.72 -11.51
CA TRP A 11 -2.48 -3.24 -10.20
C TRP A 11 -1.65 -4.45 -9.76
N LYS A 12 -1.31 -5.34 -10.70
CA LYS A 12 -0.42 -6.46 -10.45
C LYS A 12 0.99 -6.00 -10.07
N HIS A 13 1.54 -5.02 -10.80
CA HIS A 13 2.83 -4.44 -10.47
C HIS A 13 2.83 -3.80 -9.08
N ALA A 14 1.79 -3.03 -8.76
CA ALA A 14 1.66 -2.42 -7.44
C ALA A 14 1.65 -3.49 -6.34
N PHE A 15 0.84 -4.54 -6.50
CA PHE A 15 0.76 -5.66 -5.57
C PHE A 15 2.14 -6.30 -5.32
N GLN A 16 2.82 -6.69 -6.40
CA GLN A 16 4.10 -7.41 -6.32
C GLN A 16 5.26 -6.57 -5.78
N VAL A 17 5.21 -5.25 -5.95
CA VAL A 17 6.30 -4.35 -5.53
C VAL A 17 6.06 -3.81 -4.12
N PHE A 18 4.83 -3.43 -3.78
CA PHE A 18 4.54 -2.68 -2.57
C PHE A 18 3.80 -3.47 -1.48
N PHE A 19 3.11 -4.55 -1.85
CA PHE A 19 2.22 -5.27 -0.93
C PHE A 19 2.78 -6.64 -0.57
N ASP A 20 3.16 -7.43 -1.57
CA ASP A 20 3.70 -8.77 -1.42
C ASP A 20 5.20 -8.72 -1.08
N THR A 21 5.51 -8.40 0.17
CA THR A 21 6.88 -8.16 0.64
C THR A 21 7.69 -9.46 0.70
N ASN A 22 7.02 -10.58 0.95
CA ASN A 22 7.62 -11.92 0.99
C ASN A 22 7.58 -12.66 -0.36
N LYS A 23 6.97 -12.08 -1.41
CA LYS A 23 6.77 -12.69 -2.73
C LYS A 23 5.99 -14.01 -2.69
N SER A 24 5.03 -14.10 -1.77
CA SER A 24 4.14 -15.25 -1.62
C SER A 24 3.02 -15.29 -2.67
N GLU A 25 2.93 -14.28 -3.54
CA GLU A 25 1.84 -14.04 -4.49
C GLU A 25 0.48 -13.81 -3.81
N SER A 26 0.53 -13.50 -2.52
CA SER A 26 -0.62 -13.28 -1.66
C SER A 26 -0.33 -12.18 -0.66
N LEU A 27 -1.29 -11.29 -0.43
CA LEU A 27 -1.17 -10.27 0.59
C LEU A 27 -1.64 -10.87 1.91
N GLU A 28 -0.73 -10.98 2.86
CA GLU A 28 -0.97 -11.57 4.17
C GLU A 28 -0.64 -10.59 5.30
N LYS A 29 -1.10 -10.87 6.52
CA LYS A 29 -0.73 -10.06 7.70
C LYS A 29 0.78 -9.89 7.84
N GLN A 30 1.51 -10.95 7.52
CA GLN A 30 2.96 -10.99 7.66
C GLN A 30 3.65 -9.91 6.81
N ASP A 31 3.11 -9.57 5.64
CA ASP A 31 3.66 -8.51 4.80
C ASP A 31 3.62 -7.15 5.50
N PHE A 32 2.52 -6.88 6.20
CA PHE A 32 2.34 -5.67 6.99
C PHE A 32 3.29 -5.62 8.18
N ASP A 33 3.45 -6.74 8.89
CA ASP A 33 4.38 -6.86 10.00
C ASP A 33 5.84 -6.68 9.51
N MET A 34 6.19 -7.28 8.36
CA MET A 34 7.51 -7.12 7.75
C MET A 34 7.79 -5.68 7.32
N LEU A 35 6.78 -4.99 6.77
CA LEU A 35 6.92 -3.59 6.40
C LEU A 35 7.04 -2.68 7.63
N ALA A 36 6.25 -2.93 8.69
CA ALA A 36 6.38 -2.23 9.97
C ALA A 36 7.78 -2.41 10.58
N GLU A 37 8.35 -3.62 10.50
CA GLU A 37 9.73 -3.88 10.95
C GLU A 37 10.78 -3.18 10.07
N LYS A 38 10.60 -3.12 8.74
CA LYS A 38 11.48 -2.32 7.87
C LYS A 38 11.44 -0.84 8.25
N ILE A 39 10.26 -0.31 8.57
CA ILE A 39 10.09 1.08 9.05
C ILE A 39 10.80 1.27 10.38
N LYS A 40 10.65 0.34 11.33
CA LYS A 40 11.37 0.36 12.62
C LYS A 40 12.87 0.39 12.41
N GLN A 41 13.41 -0.42 11.51
CA GLN A 41 14.85 -0.47 11.22
C GLN A 41 15.37 0.84 10.62
N GLN A 42 14.59 1.53 9.78
CA GLN A 42 15.02 2.78 9.16
C GLN A 42 14.77 4.03 10.00
N ARG A 43 13.62 4.12 10.68
CA ARG A 43 13.17 5.33 11.38
C ARG A 43 13.31 5.26 12.89
N GLY A 44 13.58 4.08 13.44
CA GLY A 44 13.71 3.82 14.87
C GLY A 44 12.37 3.43 15.52
N GLU A 45 12.48 2.63 16.59
CA GLU A 45 11.34 2.08 17.35
C GLU A 45 10.52 3.13 18.09
N ASP A 46 11.14 4.24 18.49
CA ASP A 46 10.43 5.35 19.14
C ASP A 46 9.83 6.36 18.16
N SER A 47 9.95 6.11 16.85
CA SER A 47 9.42 7.03 15.84
C SER A 47 7.90 7.05 15.85
N LYS A 48 7.33 8.24 15.65
CA LYS A 48 5.90 8.42 15.42
C LYS A 48 5.45 7.56 14.22
N ALA A 49 6.29 7.48 13.17
CA ALA A 49 6.05 6.66 11.99
C ALA A 49 5.86 5.17 12.31
N TYR A 50 6.70 4.56 13.14
CA TYR A 50 6.55 3.15 13.52
C TYR A 50 5.29 2.91 14.37
N ARG A 51 4.99 3.79 15.33
CA ARG A 51 3.76 3.69 16.14
C ARG A 51 2.50 3.83 15.28
N THR A 52 2.48 4.79 14.36
CA THR A 52 1.35 4.95 13.43
C THR A 52 1.27 3.78 12.46
N ALA A 53 2.41 3.29 11.94
CA ALA A 53 2.45 2.11 11.08
C ALA A 53 1.79 0.90 11.75
N LYS A 54 2.20 0.58 12.97
CA LYS A 54 1.62 -0.53 13.74
C LYS A 54 0.12 -0.35 14.00
N ALA A 55 -0.30 0.85 14.38
CA ALA A 55 -1.72 1.17 14.58
C ALA A 55 -2.54 1.04 13.28
N SER A 56 -1.96 1.41 12.14
CA SER A 56 -2.59 1.28 10.84
C SER A 56 -2.69 -0.18 10.38
N VAL A 57 -1.68 -1.02 10.63
CA VAL A 57 -1.76 -2.47 10.38
C VAL A 57 -2.92 -3.09 11.14
N ASP A 58 -3.06 -2.78 12.44
CA ASP A 58 -4.18 -3.25 13.24
C ASP A 58 -5.54 -2.73 12.72
N ARG A 59 -5.57 -1.50 12.20
CA ARG A 59 -6.79 -0.90 11.63
C ARG A 59 -7.17 -1.58 10.31
N ILE A 60 -6.22 -1.80 9.42
CA ILE A 60 -6.41 -2.53 8.15
C ILE A 60 -6.94 -3.92 8.45
N TRP A 61 -6.32 -4.63 9.39
CA TRP A 61 -6.75 -5.96 9.83
C TRP A 61 -8.19 -5.96 10.33
N LYS A 62 -8.54 -5.05 11.23
CA LYS A 62 -9.90 -4.94 11.79
C LYS A 62 -10.94 -4.56 10.75
N ALA A 63 -10.60 -3.66 9.83
CA ALA A 63 -11.50 -3.22 8.78
C ALA A 63 -11.72 -4.33 7.74
N ALA A 64 -10.68 -5.08 7.39
CA ALA A 64 -10.80 -6.24 6.52
C ALA A 64 -11.60 -7.36 7.18
N ALA A 65 -11.38 -7.60 8.48
CA ALA A 65 -12.15 -8.54 9.27
C ALA A 65 -13.66 -8.20 9.29
N ALA A 66 -14.00 -6.91 9.32
CA ALA A 66 -15.38 -6.44 9.34
C ALA A 66 -16.04 -6.44 7.94
N ALA A 67 -15.26 -6.25 6.88
CA ALA A 67 -15.74 -6.24 5.49
C ALA A 67 -15.96 -7.64 4.90
N ALA A 68 -15.35 -8.67 5.50
CA ALA A 68 -15.48 -10.04 5.05
C ALA A 68 -16.89 -10.59 5.33
N THR A 69 -17.69 -10.72 4.28
CA THR A 69 -18.95 -11.48 4.30
C THR A 69 -18.74 -12.98 4.18
N GLU A 70 -17.56 -13.41 3.74
CA GLU A 70 -17.16 -14.81 3.65
C GLU A 70 -16.06 -15.13 4.66
N THR A 71 -16.31 -16.20 5.43
CA THR A 71 -15.63 -16.63 6.65
C THR A 71 -14.11 -16.85 6.50
N ASP A 72 -13.57 -16.92 5.28
CA ASP A 72 -12.15 -17.21 5.01
C ASP A 72 -11.24 -15.96 5.01
N ILE A 73 -11.74 -14.78 4.63
CA ILE A 73 -10.92 -13.55 4.57
C ILE A 73 -10.49 -13.11 5.97
N VAL A 74 -11.31 -13.30 7.01
CA VAL A 74 -10.97 -12.89 8.38
C VAL A 74 -9.99 -13.86 9.05
N LEU A 75 -10.07 -15.14 8.71
CA LEU A 75 -9.27 -16.18 9.33
C LEU A 75 -7.86 -16.26 8.74
N LYS A 76 -7.67 -15.81 7.50
CA LYS A 76 -6.36 -15.84 6.83
C LYS A 76 -5.84 -14.48 6.35
N PHE A 77 -6.73 -13.49 6.16
CA PHE A 77 -6.45 -12.22 5.44
C PHE A 77 -5.45 -12.44 4.33
N GLN A 78 -5.84 -13.31 3.43
CA GLN A 78 -5.05 -13.77 2.32
C GLN A 78 -5.76 -13.23 1.08
N VAL A 79 -5.21 -12.19 0.48
CA VAL A 79 -5.77 -11.62 -0.76
C VAL A 79 -4.86 -12.04 -1.91
N SER A 80 -5.38 -12.90 -2.78
CA SER A 80 -4.69 -13.30 -4.00
C SER A 80 -4.63 -12.15 -5.01
N ILE A 81 -3.72 -12.27 -5.98
CA ILE A 81 -3.60 -11.29 -7.09
C ILE A 81 -4.93 -11.15 -7.86
N ASP A 82 -5.66 -12.24 -8.05
CA ASP A 82 -6.93 -12.22 -8.79
C ASP A 82 -8.04 -11.49 -8.02
N GLU A 83 -8.13 -11.72 -6.70
CA GLU A 83 -9.06 -11.00 -5.82
C GLU A 83 -8.70 -9.50 -5.73
N TRP A 84 -7.40 -9.20 -5.65
CA TRP A 84 -6.88 -7.84 -5.70
C TRP A 84 -7.31 -7.12 -6.98
N ILE A 85 -7.09 -7.74 -8.15
CA ILE A 85 -7.51 -7.18 -9.43
C ILE A 85 -9.03 -7.01 -9.47
N ALA A 86 -9.80 -8.00 -9.03
CA ALA A 86 -11.27 -7.96 -9.04
C ALA A 86 -11.82 -6.80 -8.19
N MET A 87 -11.23 -6.55 -7.02
CA MET A 87 -11.58 -5.40 -6.17
C MET A 87 -11.30 -4.05 -6.82
N TRP A 88 -10.09 -3.84 -7.36
CA TRP A 88 -9.75 -2.58 -8.02
C TRP A 88 -10.58 -2.35 -9.28
N SER A 89 -10.92 -3.44 -9.98
CA SER A 89 -11.85 -3.43 -11.09
C SER A 89 -13.24 -2.97 -10.66
N ALA A 90 -13.74 -3.47 -9.53
CA ALA A 90 -15.04 -3.06 -9.00
C ALA A 90 -15.06 -1.58 -8.60
N LEU A 91 -13.99 -1.07 -7.99
CA LEU A 91 -13.84 0.36 -7.68
C LEU A 91 -13.89 1.23 -8.93
N VAL A 92 -13.05 0.92 -9.92
CA VAL A 92 -12.87 1.77 -11.11
C VAL A 92 -14.02 1.64 -12.10
N LEU A 93 -14.53 0.42 -12.32
CA LEU A 93 -15.53 0.16 -13.37
C LEU A 93 -16.97 0.24 -12.85
N GLN A 94 -17.20 0.07 -11.56
CA GLN A 94 -18.54 0.10 -10.95
C GLN A 94 -18.75 1.31 -10.04
N ALA A 95 -17.80 2.23 -9.98
CA ALA A 95 -17.83 3.43 -9.13
C ALA A 95 -18.18 3.09 -7.66
N LYS A 96 -17.77 1.90 -7.19
CA LYS A 96 -17.89 1.55 -5.77
C LYS A 96 -17.02 2.49 -4.94
N THR A 97 -17.46 2.75 -3.72
CA THR A 97 -16.63 3.42 -2.72
C THR A 97 -15.55 2.45 -2.23
N ALA A 98 -14.36 2.98 -1.94
CA ALA A 98 -13.31 2.20 -1.31
C ALA A 98 -13.78 1.69 0.06
N ASP A 99 -13.53 0.40 0.33
CA ASP A 99 -13.81 -0.22 1.62
C ASP A 99 -12.91 0.40 2.70
N ASP A 100 -13.35 0.34 3.96
CA ASP A 100 -12.64 0.96 5.09
C ASP A 100 -11.18 0.53 5.20
N TRP A 101 -10.89 -0.73 4.86
CA TRP A 101 -9.52 -1.26 4.91
C TRP A 101 -8.64 -0.73 3.78
N GLN A 102 -9.22 -0.42 2.61
CA GLN A 102 -8.51 0.18 1.47
C GLN A 102 -8.14 1.63 1.81
N ASN A 103 -9.06 2.37 2.42
CA ASN A 103 -8.77 3.72 2.92
C ASN A 103 -7.71 3.69 4.03
N ALA A 104 -7.84 2.78 5.01
CA ALA A 104 -6.85 2.61 6.06
C ALA A 104 -5.46 2.23 5.49
N TYR A 105 -5.41 1.50 4.38
CA TYR A 105 -4.18 1.18 3.68
C TYR A 105 -3.58 2.40 2.96
N ILE A 106 -4.40 3.19 2.27
CA ILE A 106 -3.93 4.42 1.62
C ILE A 106 -3.37 5.39 2.66
N ASP A 107 -4.07 5.58 3.78
CA ASP A 107 -3.62 6.40 4.91
C ASP A 107 -2.27 5.89 5.46
N TYR A 108 -2.13 4.57 5.54
CA TYR A 108 -0.89 3.93 5.97
C TYR A 108 0.27 4.19 5.01
N MET A 109 0.06 4.00 3.71
CA MET A 109 1.09 4.28 2.70
C MET A 109 1.45 5.76 2.64
N PHE A 110 0.48 6.65 2.83
CA PHE A 110 0.73 8.08 2.93
C PHE A 110 1.61 8.41 4.14
N THR A 111 1.26 7.88 5.33
CA THR A 111 2.07 8.04 6.55
C THR A 111 3.47 7.43 6.40
N LEU A 112 3.58 6.33 5.66
CA LEU A 112 4.86 5.74 5.33
C LEU A 112 5.68 6.69 4.46
N LEU A 113 5.07 7.34 3.47
CA LEU A 113 5.76 8.28 2.59
C LEU A 113 6.12 9.57 3.33
N ASP A 114 5.20 10.17 4.08
CA ASP A 114 5.40 11.39 4.88
C ASP A 114 6.19 11.08 6.16
N ALA A 115 7.52 11.15 6.07
CA ALA A 115 8.41 10.93 7.21
C ALA A 115 8.45 12.13 8.15
N SER A 116 8.26 13.33 7.60
CA SER A 116 8.30 14.60 8.32
C SER A 116 7.06 14.83 9.18
N GLY A 117 5.91 14.24 8.80
CA GLY A 117 4.62 14.42 9.42
C GLY A 117 4.00 15.79 9.12
N ASP A 118 4.32 16.37 7.96
CA ASP A 118 3.82 17.68 7.51
C ASP A 118 2.57 17.59 6.61
N ASP A 119 1.98 16.38 6.53
CA ASP A 119 0.84 16.02 5.69
C ASP A 119 1.13 16.22 4.19
N LYS A 120 2.41 16.20 3.80
CA LYS A 120 2.88 16.25 2.41
C LYS A 120 3.95 15.19 2.19
N ILE A 121 4.18 14.86 0.93
CA ILE A 121 5.25 13.93 0.53
C ILE A 121 6.20 14.70 -0.36
N ASP A 122 7.41 14.94 0.13
CA ASP A 122 8.46 15.57 -0.66
C ASP A 122 9.21 14.53 -1.55
N LYS A 123 10.02 15.05 -2.47
CA LYS A 123 10.77 14.21 -3.41
C LYS A 123 11.76 13.28 -2.71
N ASN A 124 12.41 13.76 -1.65
CA ASN A 124 13.41 13.00 -0.91
C ASN A 124 12.74 11.87 -0.11
N GLU A 125 11.62 12.16 0.53
CA GLU A 125 10.77 11.20 1.24
C GLU A 125 10.26 10.09 0.31
N TYR A 126 9.70 10.48 -0.84
CA TYR A 126 9.27 9.53 -1.86
C TYR A 126 10.42 8.63 -2.31
N VAL A 127 11.57 9.21 -2.66
CA VAL A 127 12.74 8.45 -3.13
C VAL A 127 13.28 7.51 -2.05
N GLN A 128 13.29 7.92 -0.77
CA GLN A 128 13.75 7.07 0.32
C GLN A 128 12.87 5.83 0.50
N VAL A 129 11.55 5.99 0.46
CA VAL A 129 10.62 4.86 0.55
C VAL A 129 10.70 4.00 -0.71
N MET A 130 10.82 4.59 -1.90
CA MET A 130 10.96 3.81 -3.13
C MET A 130 12.23 2.93 -3.13
N LYS A 131 13.32 3.37 -2.50
CA LYS A 131 14.51 2.53 -2.28
C LYS A 131 14.23 1.32 -1.39
N LEU A 132 13.35 1.42 -0.39
CA LEU A 132 12.97 0.26 0.45
C LEU A 132 12.34 -0.87 -0.38
N TYR A 133 11.67 -0.50 -1.46
CA TYR A 133 11.05 -1.41 -2.40
C TYR A 133 11.96 -1.78 -3.58
N GLY A 134 13.24 -1.38 -3.54
CA GLY A 134 14.23 -1.72 -4.56
C GLY A 134 14.15 -0.88 -5.84
N VAL A 135 13.36 0.20 -5.86
CA VAL A 135 13.30 1.13 -6.99
C VAL A 135 14.53 2.04 -6.96
N GLY A 136 15.18 2.22 -8.12
CA GLY A 136 16.38 3.04 -8.24
C GLY A 136 16.09 4.52 -7.94
N THR A 137 17.07 5.23 -7.35
CA THR A 137 16.94 6.67 -7.04
C THR A 137 16.52 7.52 -8.23
N ASN A 138 17.12 7.25 -9.39
CA ASN A 138 16.90 8.04 -10.60
C ASN A 138 15.50 7.77 -11.18
N GLU A 139 15.05 6.51 -11.09
CA GLU A 139 13.71 6.12 -11.52
C GLU A 139 12.65 6.72 -10.60
N ALA A 140 12.80 6.57 -9.28
CA ALA A 140 11.91 7.17 -8.29
C ALA A 140 11.85 8.70 -8.40
N GLY A 141 12.99 9.36 -8.59
CA GLY A 141 13.03 10.81 -8.78
C GLY A 141 12.31 11.25 -10.06
N SER A 142 12.51 10.52 -11.15
CA SER A 142 11.82 10.79 -12.43
C SER A 142 10.32 10.49 -12.36
N ALA A 143 9.91 9.50 -11.56
CA ALA A 143 8.51 9.19 -11.31
C ALA A 143 7.84 10.32 -10.52
N PHE A 144 8.49 10.80 -9.44
CA PHE A 144 8.03 11.94 -8.66
C PHE A 144 7.81 13.18 -9.54
N ASP A 145 8.79 13.52 -10.39
CA ASP A 145 8.70 14.69 -11.27
C ASP A 145 7.56 14.63 -12.29
N LYS A 146 7.00 13.44 -12.58
CA LYS A 146 5.86 13.28 -13.49
C LYS A 146 4.52 13.53 -12.83
N PHE A 147 4.33 13.13 -11.57
CA PHE A 147 3.03 13.29 -10.88
C PHE A 147 3.00 14.50 -9.94
N ALA A 148 4.15 14.96 -9.46
CA ALA A 148 4.26 16.18 -8.66
C ALA A 148 4.26 17.45 -9.51
N GLN A 149 3.97 17.35 -10.83
CA GLN A 149 3.77 18.53 -11.67
C GLN A 149 2.59 19.31 -11.11
N VAL A 150 2.93 20.45 -10.49
CA VAL A 150 1.99 21.49 -10.12
C VAL A 150 1.20 21.85 -11.37
N SER A 151 -0.12 21.71 -11.32
CA SER A 151 -1.02 22.25 -12.33
C SER A 151 -0.59 23.68 -12.66
N GLN A 152 -0.12 23.91 -13.89
CA GLN A 152 0.05 25.26 -14.43
C GLN A 152 -1.31 25.92 -14.64
#